data_AF-A0A7S0RZ85-F1
#
_entry.id   AF-A0A7S0RZ85-F1
#
_cell.length_a   1.000
_cell.length_b   1.000
_cell.length_c   1.000
_cell.angle_alpha   90.00
_cell.angle_beta   90.00
_cell.angle_gamma   90.00
#
_symmetry.space_group_name_H-M   'P 1'
#
loop_
_entity.id
_entity.type
_entity.pdbx_description
1 polymer ?
#
loop_
_entity_poly.entity_id
_entity_poly.type
_entity_poly.pdbx_seq_one_letter_code
_entity_poly.pdbx_strand_id
1 'polypeptide(L)'
;MLLNRAACVAPAFSTRKTCVPRMAARPSGQVRNTQMAARKTEQQHQARRAIVVKSSEGGAPADPLAGQDEPESCKDAIALGLRYTGAARWTEALPIFEKAMSLPGTGMKRYRDKPRQPSDSEKMTCLYNIACCHAQLGDAKSGLVALAGALELGYADFPQIRRDTDLAALRKDERFEGLMRRFEPQGGLGMGFNLGGLFGGKK
;
A
#
# COMPACT_ATOMS: atom_id res chain seq x y z
N MET A 1 49.27 -11.85 51.36
CA MET A 1 49.07 -12.55 50.07
C MET A 1 48.97 -11.51 48.98
N LEU A 2 50.08 -11.33 48.26
CA LEU A 2 50.30 -10.35 47.19
C LEU A 2 49.98 -10.97 45.82
N LEU A 3 49.40 -10.15 44.95
CA LEU A 3 49.65 -9.97 43.50
C LEU A 3 49.75 -11.19 42.56
N ASN A 4 48.90 -11.17 41.52
CA ASN A 4 49.25 -11.46 40.11
C ASN A 4 48.20 -10.73 39.24
N ARG A 5 48.46 -9.67 38.44
CA ARG A 5 49.30 -9.52 37.22
C ARG A 5 49.04 -10.67 36.22
N ALA A 6 48.77 -10.50 34.94
CA ALA A 6 49.13 -9.48 33.95
C ALA A 6 48.14 -9.58 32.75
N ALA A 7 47.65 -8.48 32.17
CA ALA A 7 48.16 -7.81 30.96
C ALA A 7 48.32 -8.72 29.73
N CYS A 8 47.39 -8.60 28.78
CA CYS A 8 47.61 -8.98 27.37
C CYS A 8 48.06 -7.74 26.59
N VAL A 9 49.30 -7.79 26.13
CA VAL A 9 49.99 -6.81 25.28
C VAL A 9 49.94 -7.32 23.83
N ALA A 10 49.63 -6.44 22.88
CA ALA A 10 49.74 -6.62 21.42
C ALA A 10 51.20 -6.89 20.99
N PRO A 11 51.51 -7.40 19.77
CA PRO A 11 51.57 -6.56 18.55
C PRO A 11 51.28 -7.43 17.28
N ALA A 12 51.49 -7.11 16.00
CA ALA A 12 52.25 -6.11 15.28
C ALA A 12 51.73 -6.03 13.83
N PHE A 13 51.82 -4.84 13.23
CA PHE A 13 51.91 -4.63 11.79
C PHE A 13 53.11 -5.40 11.21
N SER A 14 52.95 -6.08 10.06
CA SER A 14 54.09 -6.52 9.24
C SER A 14 53.77 -6.43 7.75
N THR A 15 54.53 -5.58 7.09
CA THR A 15 54.57 -5.31 5.67
C THR A 15 55.25 -6.46 4.92
N ARG A 16 54.60 -7.02 3.89
CA ARG A 16 55.30 -7.81 2.85
C ARG A 16 54.78 -7.49 1.45
N LYS A 17 55.58 -6.65 0.79
CA LYS A 17 56.14 -6.81 -0.55
C LYS A 17 55.25 -7.47 -1.61
N THR A 18 54.82 -6.60 -2.51
CA THR A 18 54.59 -6.81 -3.95
C THR A 18 55.31 -8.02 -4.54
N CYS A 19 54.54 -8.94 -5.11
CA CYS A 19 55.00 -9.86 -6.15
C CYS A 19 53.95 -9.85 -7.27
N VAL A 20 54.33 -9.23 -8.38
CA VAL A 20 53.50 -9.09 -9.59
C VAL A 20 53.58 -10.41 -10.36
N PRO A 21 52.48 -11.12 -10.63
CA PRO A 21 52.51 -12.20 -11.59
C PRO A 21 52.56 -11.67 -13.02
N ARG A 22 53.60 -12.13 -13.70
CA ARG A 22 53.99 -11.98 -15.11
C ARG A 22 52.82 -12.17 -16.08
N MET A 23 52.75 -11.24 -17.04
CA MET A 23 51.75 -11.16 -18.09
C MET A 23 51.71 -12.45 -18.95
N ALA A 24 50.53 -13.06 -19.01
CA ALA A 24 50.19 -14.03 -20.04
C ALA A 24 49.68 -13.28 -21.28
N ALA A 25 50.24 -13.63 -22.43
CA ALA A 25 49.93 -13.07 -23.74
C ALA A 25 48.44 -13.26 -24.10
N ARG A 26 47.80 -12.19 -24.61
CA ARG A 26 46.46 -12.25 -25.19
C ARG A 26 46.56 -12.80 -26.62
N PRO A 27 45.78 -13.83 -27.00
CA PRO A 27 45.66 -14.21 -28.39
C PRO A 27 44.83 -13.16 -29.15
N SER A 28 45.41 -12.67 -30.25
CA SER A 28 44.76 -11.88 -31.29
C SER A 28 43.57 -12.67 -31.84
N GLY A 29 42.36 -12.25 -31.49
CA GLY A 29 41.12 -12.94 -31.82
C GLY A 29 40.04 -11.97 -32.25
N GLN A 30 39.90 -11.82 -33.56
CA GLN A 30 38.62 -11.69 -34.26
C GLN A 30 37.73 -10.47 -33.91
N VAL A 31 37.89 -9.40 -34.69
CA VAL A 31 36.85 -8.37 -34.88
C VAL A 31 35.65 -9.05 -35.56
N ARG A 32 34.69 -9.52 -34.77
CA ARG A 32 33.41 -10.03 -35.25
C ARG A 32 32.39 -8.91 -35.31
N ASN A 33 32.01 -8.61 -36.54
CA ASN A 33 30.92 -7.80 -37.04
C ASN A 33 29.70 -7.69 -36.09
N THR A 34 29.62 -6.62 -35.30
CA THR A 34 28.56 -6.35 -34.31
C THR A 34 27.27 -5.77 -34.93
N GLN A 35 27.25 -5.52 -36.25
CA GLN A 35 26.10 -4.87 -36.91
C GLN A 35 24.93 -5.81 -37.20
N MET A 36 25.15 -7.14 -37.27
CA MET A 36 24.09 -8.12 -37.56
C MET A 36 23.32 -8.59 -36.32
N ALA A 37 23.89 -8.45 -35.11
CA ALA A 37 23.24 -8.83 -33.86
C ALA A 37 22.17 -7.81 -33.41
N ALA A 38 22.41 -6.51 -33.65
CA ALA A 38 21.49 -5.43 -33.30
C ALA A 38 20.18 -5.44 -34.12
N ARG A 39 20.27 -5.80 -35.41
CA ARG A 39 19.08 -5.89 -36.30
C ARG A 39 18.13 -7.03 -35.92
N LYS A 40 18.67 -8.14 -35.39
CA LYS A 40 17.87 -9.30 -34.98
C LYS A 40 17.03 -9.02 -33.72
N THR A 41 17.56 -8.19 -32.80
CA THR A 41 16.85 -7.78 -31.57
C THR A 41 15.76 -6.73 -31.82
N GLU A 42 15.94 -5.84 -32.80
CA GLU A 42 14.91 -4.85 -33.17
C GLU A 42 13.70 -5.50 -33.85
N GLN A 43 13.92 -6.42 -34.79
CA GLN A 43 12.82 -7.18 -35.41
C GLN A 43 12.05 -8.03 -34.40
N GLN A 44 12.71 -8.61 -33.40
CA GLN A 44 12.04 -9.34 -32.31
C GLN A 44 11.22 -8.42 -31.40
N HIS A 45 11.68 -7.20 -31.10
CA HIS A 45 10.91 -6.23 -30.33
C HIS A 45 9.69 -5.70 -31.11
N GLN A 46 9.83 -5.46 -32.42
CA GLN A 46 8.71 -5.07 -33.28
C GLN A 46 7.67 -6.20 -33.41
N ALA A 47 8.12 -7.45 -33.59
CA ALA A 47 7.22 -8.60 -33.67
C ALA A 47 6.43 -8.82 -32.36
N ARG A 48 7.03 -8.56 -31.19
CA ARG A 48 6.31 -8.62 -29.90
C ARG A 48 5.30 -7.49 -29.72
N ARG A 49 5.58 -6.28 -30.20
CA ARG A 49 4.62 -5.15 -30.15
C ARG A 49 3.39 -5.40 -31.02
N ALA A 50 3.56 -6.07 -32.16
CA ALA A 50 2.44 -6.36 -33.08
C ALA A 50 1.45 -7.41 -32.54
N ILE A 51 1.89 -8.32 -31.65
CA ILE A 51 1.03 -9.38 -31.09
C ILE A 51 0.11 -8.85 -29.97
N VAL A 52 0.46 -7.74 -29.32
CA VAL A 52 -0.28 -7.22 -28.15
C VAL A 52 -1.52 -6.38 -28.53
N VAL A 53 -1.72 -6.03 -29.80
CA VAL A 53 -2.79 -5.08 -30.22
C VAL A 53 -3.93 -5.77 -30.99
N LYS A 54 -4.21 -7.06 -30.74
CA LYS A 54 -5.36 -7.72 -31.36
C LYS A 54 -6.16 -8.56 -30.36
N SER A 55 -6.83 -7.87 -29.45
CA SER A 55 -8.04 -8.40 -28.82
C SER A 55 -9.24 -7.82 -29.56
N SER A 56 -9.81 -8.68 -30.39
CA SER A 56 -10.97 -8.45 -31.23
C SER A 56 -12.22 -8.13 -30.41
N GLU A 57 -12.94 -7.13 -30.89
CA GLU A 57 -14.30 -6.77 -30.48
C GLU A 57 -15.23 -7.97 -30.66
N GLY A 58 -15.75 -8.48 -29.55
CA GLY A 58 -17.00 -9.23 -29.47
C GLY A 58 -17.93 -8.38 -28.62
N GLY A 59 -19.05 -7.91 -29.19
CA GLY A 59 -20.00 -7.00 -28.56
C GLY A 59 -20.63 -7.59 -27.30
N ALA A 60 -19.95 -7.44 -26.17
CA ALA A 60 -20.58 -7.34 -24.87
C ALA A 60 -21.46 -6.07 -24.87
N PRO A 61 -22.59 -6.05 -24.16
CA PRO A 61 -23.33 -4.80 -23.97
C PRO A 61 -22.33 -3.75 -23.48
N ALA A 62 -22.31 -2.58 -24.14
CA ALA A 62 -21.44 -1.48 -23.77
C ALA A 62 -21.57 -1.28 -22.26
N ASP A 63 -20.48 -1.58 -21.55
CA ASP A 63 -20.48 -1.53 -20.10
C ASP A 63 -20.90 -0.11 -19.69
N PRO A 64 -22.04 0.07 -18.98
CA PRO A 64 -22.53 1.41 -18.62
C PRO A 64 -21.54 2.22 -17.78
N LEU A 65 -20.51 1.57 -17.22
CA LEU A 65 -19.43 2.18 -16.47
C LEU A 65 -18.09 2.22 -17.24
N ALA A 66 -18.00 1.65 -18.45
CA ALA A 66 -16.80 1.77 -19.28
C ALA A 66 -16.72 3.18 -19.90
N GLY A 67 -15.56 3.81 -19.79
CA GLY A 67 -15.33 5.16 -20.33
C GLY A 67 -15.87 6.30 -19.48
N GLN A 68 -16.13 6.07 -18.19
CA GLN A 68 -16.38 7.17 -17.24
C GLN A 68 -15.11 8.04 -17.13
N ASP A 69 -15.29 9.37 -17.08
CA ASP A 69 -14.18 10.31 -16.91
C ASP A 69 -13.37 9.97 -15.64
N GLU A 70 -12.04 10.09 -15.73
CA GLU A 70 -11.19 9.87 -14.58
C GLU A 70 -11.54 10.87 -13.46
N PRO A 71 -11.72 10.41 -12.21
CA PRO A 71 -12.10 11.32 -11.14
C PRO A 71 -10.96 12.29 -10.83
N GLU A 72 -11.28 13.58 -10.82
CA GLU A 72 -10.33 14.66 -10.54
C GLU A 72 -10.30 15.04 -9.04
N SER A 73 -11.36 14.70 -8.30
CA SER A 73 -11.49 14.94 -6.86
C SER A 73 -11.75 13.67 -6.08
N CYS A 74 -11.36 13.66 -4.80
CA CYS A 74 -11.69 12.60 -3.85
C CYS A 74 -13.19 12.29 -3.82
N LYS A 75 -14.03 13.33 -3.84
CA LYS A 75 -15.50 13.17 -3.85
C LYS A 75 -15.99 12.42 -5.09
N ASP A 76 -15.47 12.78 -6.26
CA ASP A 76 -15.86 12.16 -7.53
C ASP A 76 -15.37 10.72 -7.60
N ALA A 77 -14.17 10.44 -7.10
CA ALA A 77 -13.65 9.08 -6.99
C ALA A 77 -14.49 8.22 -6.04
N ILE A 78 -14.90 8.73 -4.88
CA ILE A 78 -15.80 8.02 -3.97
C ILE A 78 -17.13 7.71 -4.67
N ALA A 79 -17.73 8.69 -5.35
CA ALA A 79 -18.98 8.49 -6.08
C ALA A 79 -18.85 7.45 -7.20
N LEU A 80 -17.75 7.48 -7.95
CA LEU A 80 -17.46 6.50 -8.99
C LEU A 80 -17.27 5.10 -8.41
N GLY A 81 -16.45 4.98 -7.36
CA GLY A 81 -16.23 3.70 -6.66
C GLY A 81 -17.54 3.09 -6.15
N LEU A 82 -18.43 3.91 -5.57
CA LEU A 82 -19.75 3.47 -5.11
C LEU A 82 -20.64 2.92 -6.24
N ARG A 83 -20.51 3.45 -7.46
CA ARG A 83 -21.22 2.92 -8.63
C ARG A 83 -20.69 1.54 -9.04
N TYR A 84 -19.38 1.34 -9.00
CA TYR A 84 -18.78 0.02 -9.25
C TYR A 84 -19.15 -0.99 -8.17
N THR A 85 -19.15 -0.61 -6.89
CA THR A 85 -19.60 -1.50 -5.80
C THR A 85 -21.08 -1.88 -5.96
N GLY A 86 -21.93 -0.93 -6.37
CA GLY A 86 -23.35 -1.22 -6.66
C GLY A 86 -23.54 -2.21 -7.82
N ALA A 87 -22.57 -2.30 -8.73
CA ALA A 87 -22.52 -3.29 -9.80
C ALA A 87 -21.77 -4.59 -9.41
N ALA A 88 -21.41 -4.76 -8.13
CA ALA A 88 -20.58 -5.86 -7.62
C ALA A 88 -19.21 -6.01 -8.31
N ARG A 89 -18.67 -4.91 -8.83
CA ARG A 89 -17.40 -4.83 -9.55
C ARG A 89 -16.26 -4.41 -8.62
N TRP A 90 -15.99 -5.27 -7.64
CA TRP A 90 -15.06 -5.00 -6.53
C TRP A 90 -13.61 -4.80 -6.99
N THR A 91 -13.18 -5.54 -8.01
CA THR A 91 -11.83 -5.45 -8.60
C THR A 91 -11.56 -4.08 -9.21
N GLU A 92 -12.58 -3.44 -9.79
CA GLU A 92 -12.46 -2.13 -10.43
C GLU A 92 -12.71 -1.00 -9.43
N ALA A 93 -13.59 -1.21 -8.45
CA ALA A 93 -13.86 -0.24 -7.38
C ALA A 93 -12.63 0.01 -6.48
N LEU A 94 -11.89 -1.05 -6.13
CA LEU A 94 -10.75 -0.97 -5.22
C LEU A 94 -9.70 0.10 -5.61
N PRO A 95 -9.11 0.08 -6.81
CA PRO A 95 -8.10 1.08 -7.19
C PRO A 95 -8.66 2.50 -7.27
N ILE A 96 -9.98 2.65 -7.49
CA ILE A 96 -10.64 3.97 -7.52
C ILE A 96 -10.68 4.56 -6.11
N PHE A 97 -11.01 3.77 -5.09
CA PHE A 97 -10.97 4.22 -3.70
C PHE A 97 -9.54 4.49 -3.19
N GLU A 98 -8.55 3.69 -3.63
CA GLU A 98 -7.15 3.97 -3.32
C GLU A 98 -6.69 5.31 -3.95
N LYS A 99 -7.05 5.53 -5.22
CA LYS A 99 -6.79 6.81 -5.91
C LYS A 99 -7.49 7.97 -5.21
N ALA A 100 -8.70 7.79 -4.70
CA ALA A 100 -9.46 8.84 -4.00
C ALA A 100 -8.67 9.48 -2.85
N MET A 101 -7.86 8.71 -2.11
CA MET A 101 -7.06 9.23 -0.99
C MET A 101 -5.89 10.13 -1.43
N SER A 102 -5.50 10.06 -2.71
CA SER A 102 -4.44 10.88 -3.31
C SER A 102 -4.95 12.14 -4.01
N LEU A 103 -6.25 12.18 -4.31
CA LEU A 103 -6.89 13.27 -5.03
C LEU A 103 -7.18 14.47 -4.12
N PRO A 104 -7.33 15.68 -4.68
CA PRO A 104 -7.76 16.83 -3.90
C PRO A 104 -9.15 16.58 -3.29
N GLY A 105 -9.29 16.91 -2.01
CA GLY A 105 -10.55 16.73 -1.27
C GLY A 105 -11.00 17.97 -0.52
N THR A 106 -11.92 17.78 0.42
CA THR A 106 -12.57 18.88 1.16
C THR A 106 -11.90 19.22 2.48
N GLY A 107 -10.79 18.57 2.81
CA GLY A 107 -10.05 18.76 4.05
C GLY A 107 -9.32 20.11 4.16
N MET A 108 -8.69 20.31 5.31
CA MET A 108 -8.01 21.56 5.64
C MET A 108 -6.83 21.83 4.70
N LYS A 109 -6.78 23.04 4.14
CA LYS A 109 -5.67 23.46 3.27
C LYS A 109 -4.43 23.76 4.13
N ARG A 110 -3.44 22.86 4.10
CA ARG A 110 -2.21 23.00 4.89
C ARG A 110 -1.19 23.97 4.28
N TYR A 111 -1.11 24.02 2.95
CA TYR A 111 -0.12 24.83 2.24
C TYR A 111 -0.80 25.65 1.15
N ARG A 112 -0.30 26.86 0.89
CA ARG A 112 -0.87 27.78 -0.11
C ARG A 112 -0.83 27.18 -1.53
N ASP A 113 0.29 26.58 -1.89
CA ASP A 113 0.57 26.11 -3.26
C ASP A 113 0.14 24.67 -3.52
N LYS A 114 -0.21 23.92 -2.47
CA LYS A 114 -0.67 22.53 -2.59
C LYS A 114 -2.20 22.47 -2.61
N PRO A 115 -2.78 21.48 -3.32
CA PRO A 115 -4.21 21.22 -3.25
C PRO A 115 -4.65 20.88 -1.82
N ARG A 116 -5.95 21.03 -1.57
CA ARG A 116 -6.58 20.57 -0.32
C ARG A 116 -6.49 19.05 -0.26
N GLN A 117 -6.07 18.52 0.88
CA GLN A 117 -6.05 17.08 1.09
C GLN A 117 -7.47 16.58 1.41
N PRO A 118 -7.74 15.28 1.22
CA PRO A 118 -8.98 14.67 1.70
C PRO A 118 -9.19 14.92 3.19
N SER A 119 -10.43 15.24 3.56
CA SER A 119 -10.86 15.32 4.95
C SER A 119 -10.78 13.95 5.62
N ASP A 120 -10.73 13.92 6.94
CA ASP A 120 -10.70 12.64 7.67
C ASP A 120 -11.99 11.84 7.42
N SER A 121 -13.14 12.52 7.25
CA SER A 121 -14.39 11.86 6.85
C SER A 121 -14.36 11.22 5.46
N GLU A 122 -13.70 11.87 4.49
CA GLU A 122 -13.53 11.31 3.14
C GLU A 122 -12.60 10.09 3.17
N LYS A 123 -11.47 10.19 3.89
CA LYS A 123 -10.53 9.07 4.07
C LYS A 123 -11.18 7.89 4.78
N MET A 124 -11.95 8.17 5.83
CA MET A 124 -12.70 7.17 6.58
C MET A 124 -13.69 6.44 5.66
N THR A 125 -14.42 7.17 4.82
CA THR A 125 -15.33 6.59 3.81
C THR A 125 -14.57 5.72 2.80
N CYS A 126 -13.43 6.19 2.30
CA CYS A 126 -12.59 5.42 1.38
C CYS A 126 -12.11 4.11 2.03
N LEU A 127 -11.56 4.19 3.25
CA LEU A 127 -11.02 3.03 3.97
C LEU A 127 -12.09 1.98 4.30
N TYR A 128 -13.29 2.41 4.69
CA TYR A 128 -14.42 1.49 4.90
C TYR A 128 -14.78 0.76 3.59
N ASN A 129 -14.89 1.48 2.48
CA ASN A 129 -15.23 0.87 1.20
C ASN A 129 -14.09 -0.02 0.64
N ILE A 130 -12.83 0.34 0.88
CA ILE A 130 -11.67 -0.53 0.58
C ILE A 130 -11.76 -1.82 1.40
N ALA A 131 -12.16 -1.75 2.68
CA ALA A 131 -12.37 -2.94 3.50
C ALA A 131 -13.48 -3.83 2.92
N CYS A 132 -14.61 -3.26 2.48
CA CYS A 132 -15.68 -3.99 1.79
C CYS A 132 -15.18 -4.66 0.51
N CYS A 133 -14.42 -3.92 -0.33
CA CYS A 133 -13.87 -4.48 -1.57
C CYS A 133 -12.94 -5.66 -1.30
N HIS A 134 -11.99 -5.52 -0.37
CA HIS A 134 -11.10 -6.62 -0.01
C HIS A 134 -11.82 -7.82 0.59
N ALA A 135 -12.85 -7.60 1.41
CA ALA A 135 -13.67 -8.65 1.97
C ALA A 135 -14.39 -9.46 0.87
N GLN A 136 -14.96 -8.77 -0.12
CA GLN A 136 -15.61 -9.40 -1.27
C GLN A 136 -14.63 -10.11 -2.21
N LEU A 137 -13.39 -9.63 -2.30
CA LEU A 137 -12.31 -10.28 -3.04
C LEU A 137 -11.66 -11.46 -2.27
N GLY A 138 -12.08 -11.70 -1.02
CA GLY A 138 -11.55 -12.78 -0.17
C GLY A 138 -10.23 -12.47 0.52
N ASP A 139 -9.73 -11.24 0.44
CA ASP A 139 -8.51 -10.80 1.15
C ASP A 139 -8.86 -10.21 2.52
N ALA A 140 -9.14 -11.09 3.48
CA ALA A 140 -9.47 -10.68 4.84
C ALA A 140 -8.35 -9.90 5.52
N LYS A 141 -7.07 -10.16 5.18
CA LYS A 141 -5.93 -9.48 5.82
C LYS A 141 -5.91 -8.00 5.44
N SER A 142 -5.96 -7.69 4.15
CA SER A 142 -5.94 -6.29 3.68
C SER A 142 -7.22 -5.56 4.08
N GLY A 143 -8.37 -6.24 4.04
CA GLY A 143 -9.63 -5.65 4.49
C GLY A 143 -9.64 -5.29 5.98
N LEU A 144 -9.05 -6.11 6.86
CA LEU A 144 -8.93 -5.79 8.28
C LEU A 144 -8.01 -4.60 8.54
N VAL A 145 -6.93 -4.45 7.76
CA VAL A 145 -6.03 -3.28 7.85
C VAL A 145 -6.77 -2.00 7.44
N ALA A 146 -7.52 -2.05 6.35
CA ALA A 146 -8.32 -0.92 5.90
C ALA A 146 -9.42 -0.55 6.91
N LEU A 147 -10.12 -1.55 7.46
CA LEU A 147 -11.13 -1.34 8.49
C LEU A 147 -10.54 -0.72 9.76
N ALA A 148 -9.36 -1.21 10.19
CA ALA A 148 -8.64 -0.62 11.33
C ALA A 148 -8.32 0.86 11.07
N GLY A 149 -7.86 1.21 9.87
CA GLY A 149 -7.62 2.60 9.50
C GLY A 149 -8.88 3.47 9.55
N ALA A 150 -10.04 2.95 9.12
CA ALA A 150 -11.32 3.66 9.23
C ALA A 150 -11.70 3.91 10.70
N LEU A 151 -11.52 2.91 11.57
CA LEU A 151 -11.77 3.02 13.02
C LEU A 151 -10.80 4.02 13.69
N GLU A 152 -9.52 4.05 13.29
CA GLU A 152 -8.53 5.00 13.79
C GLU A 152 -8.85 6.46 13.41
N LEU A 153 -9.52 6.68 12.29
CA LEU A 153 -10.05 7.99 11.90
C LEU A 153 -11.37 8.37 12.61
N GLY A 154 -11.90 7.48 13.45
CA GLY A 154 -13.09 7.75 14.26
C GLY A 154 -14.40 7.19 13.70
N TYR A 155 -14.35 6.19 12.80
CA TYR A 155 -15.57 5.49 12.38
C TYR A 155 -16.23 4.81 13.58
N ALA A 156 -17.47 5.16 13.88
CA ALA A 156 -18.16 4.77 15.11
C ALA A 156 -19.47 3.98 14.89
N ASP A 157 -19.84 3.66 13.64
CA ASP A 157 -21.02 2.85 13.35
C ASP A 157 -20.69 1.34 13.46
N PHE A 158 -20.37 0.90 14.68
CA PHE A 158 -20.09 -0.50 14.99
C PHE A 158 -21.25 -1.45 14.64
N PRO A 159 -22.55 -1.07 14.86
CA PRO A 159 -23.67 -1.88 14.40
C PRO A 159 -23.64 -2.14 12.89
N GLN A 160 -23.24 -1.16 12.08
CA GLN A 160 -23.05 -1.37 10.65
C GLN A 160 -21.98 -2.42 10.37
N ILE A 161 -20.79 -2.29 10.97
CA ILE A 161 -19.68 -3.24 10.75
C ILE A 161 -20.12 -4.69 11.03
N ARG A 162 -20.92 -4.90 12.08
CA ARG A 162 -21.38 -6.24 12.49
C ARG A 162 -22.46 -6.83 11.59
N ARG A 163 -23.30 -6.00 10.94
CA ARG A 163 -24.41 -6.46 10.09
C ARG A 163 -24.09 -6.45 8.60
N ASP A 164 -23.10 -5.67 8.17
CA ASP A 164 -22.76 -5.48 6.77
C ASP A 164 -22.41 -6.83 6.12
N THR A 165 -23.10 -7.12 5.03
CA THR A 165 -22.93 -8.34 4.25
C THR A 165 -21.61 -8.33 3.49
N ASP A 166 -21.12 -7.15 3.10
CA ASP A 166 -19.86 -7.02 2.38
C ASP A 166 -18.66 -7.34 3.27
N LEU A 167 -18.76 -7.03 4.55
CA LEU A 167 -17.74 -7.36 5.55
C LEU A 167 -17.88 -8.79 6.10
N ALA A 168 -18.80 -9.62 5.59
CA ALA A 168 -19.05 -10.96 6.11
C ALA A 168 -17.80 -11.86 6.10
N ALA A 169 -16.92 -11.71 5.10
CA ALA A 169 -15.66 -12.44 5.05
C ALA A 169 -14.70 -12.03 6.18
N LEU A 170 -14.65 -10.74 6.51
CA LEU A 170 -13.81 -10.21 7.60
C LEU A 170 -14.29 -10.70 8.96
N ARG A 171 -15.61 -10.74 9.17
CA ARG A 171 -16.22 -11.19 10.43
C ARG A 171 -15.94 -12.67 10.77
N LYS A 172 -15.58 -13.48 9.77
CA LYS A 172 -15.18 -14.89 9.98
C LYS A 172 -13.73 -15.03 10.44
N ASP A 173 -12.92 -13.99 10.27
CA ASP A 173 -11.52 -13.99 10.68
C ASP A 173 -11.40 -13.75 12.20
N GLU A 174 -10.60 -14.55 12.89
CA GLU A 174 -10.41 -14.46 14.35
C GLU A 174 -9.86 -13.09 14.79
N ARG A 175 -9.14 -12.38 13.91
CA ARG A 175 -8.57 -11.06 14.20
C ARG A 175 -9.63 -9.96 14.25
N PHE A 176 -10.81 -10.20 13.68
CA PHE A 176 -11.90 -9.21 13.64
C PHE A 176 -12.38 -8.84 15.05
N GLU A 177 -12.68 -9.82 15.91
CA GLU A 177 -13.14 -9.54 17.27
C GLU A 177 -12.04 -8.85 18.11
N GLY A 178 -10.77 -9.17 17.86
CA GLY A 178 -9.64 -8.46 18.45
C GLY A 178 -9.59 -6.98 18.06
N LEU A 179 -9.88 -6.67 16.79
CA LEU A 179 -9.99 -5.30 16.29
C LEU A 179 -11.20 -4.58 16.92
N MET A 180 -12.38 -5.20 16.91
CA MET A 180 -13.60 -4.59 17.46
C MET A 180 -13.46 -4.28 18.95
N ARG A 181 -12.91 -5.21 19.74
CA ARG A 181 -12.69 -5.01 21.18
C ARG A 181 -11.81 -3.79 21.51
N ARG A 182 -10.92 -3.38 20.60
CA ARG A 182 -10.04 -2.22 20.78
C ARG A 182 -10.76 -0.89 20.59
N PHE A 183 -11.79 -0.84 19.75
CA PHE A 183 -12.46 0.40 19.35
C PHE A 183 -13.90 0.51 19.85
N GLU A 184 -14.62 -0.60 20.01
CA GLU A 184 -15.98 -0.58 20.56
C GLU A 184 -15.95 -0.07 22.01
N PRO A 185 -16.76 0.95 22.34
CA PRO A 185 -16.89 1.41 23.70
C PRO A 185 -17.51 0.28 24.54
N GLN A 186 -16.70 -0.33 25.42
CA GLN A 186 -17.17 -1.36 26.34
C GLN A 186 -18.10 -0.70 27.37
N GLY A 187 -19.41 -0.92 27.21
CA GLY A 187 -20.41 -0.42 28.14
C GLY A 187 -20.31 -1.12 29.50
N GLY A 188 -19.61 -0.50 30.46
CA GLY A 188 -19.82 -0.73 31.90
C GLY A 188 -18.61 -1.18 32.73
N LEU A 189 -18.26 -0.33 33.71
CA LEU A 189 -17.42 -0.54 34.90
C LEU A 189 -15.89 -0.70 34.75
N GLY A 190 -15.19 0.40 35.05
CA GLY A 190 -14.06 0.35 36.01
C GLY A 190 -12.68 -0.04 35.49
N MET A 191 -12.04 0.81 34.68
CA MET A 191 -10.59 0.99 34.79
C MET A 191 -10.20 2.37 34.28
N GLY A 192 -9.75 3.23 35.18
CA GLY A 192 -9.39 4.60 34.88
C GLY A 192 -8.26 4.69 33.84
N PHE A 193 -8.57 5.21 32.67
CA PHE A 193 -7.59 5.95 31.87
C PHE A 193 -7.41 7.32 32.53
N ASN A 194 -6.55 7.38 33.55
CA ASN A 194 -6.09 8.62 34.13
C ASN A 194 -5.12 9.29 33.15
N LEU A 195 -5.66 9.97 32.13
CA LEU A 195 -4.90 10.81 31.19
C LEU A 195 -5.04 12.31 31.57
N GLY A 196 -5.27 12.61 32.85
CA GLY A 196 -5.44 13.98 33.37
C GLY A 196 -4.40 14.42 34.39
N GLY A 197 -3.43 13.58 34.74
CA GLY A 197 -2.51 13.83 35.87
C GLY A 197 -1.35 14.81 35.65
N LEU A 198 -1.25 15.54 34.52
CA LEU A 198 -0.02 16.28 34.18
C LEU A 198 -0.07 17.81 34.37
N PHE A 199 -1.19 18.42 34.77
CA PHE A 199 -1.26 19.87 35.01
C PHE A 199 -1.76 20.19 36.42
N GLY A 200 -0.95 19.83 37.42
CA GLY A 200 -1.06 20.31 38.80
C GLY A 200 -0.04 21.41 39.06
N GLY A 201 -0.46 22.67 38.93
CA GLY A 201 0.35 23.85 39.24
C GLY A 201 0.82 23.88 40.70
N LYS A 202 2.07 24.29 40.91
CA LYS A 202 2.58 24.72 42.20
C LYS A 202 2.81 26.23 42.16
N LYS A 203 2.01 26.90 42.99
CA LYS A 203 2.23 28.09 43.82
C LYS A 203 3.37 29.04 43.42
#